data_AF-A0A7G1KAM8-F1
#
_entry.id   AF-A0A7G1KAM8-F1
#
_cell.length_a   1.000
_cell.length_b   1.000
_cell.length_c   1.000
_cell.angle_alpha   90.00
_cell.angle_beta   90.00
_cell.angle_gamma   90.00
#
_symmetry.space_group_name_H-M   'P 1'
#
loop_
_entity.id
_entity.type
_entity.pdbx_description
1 polymer ?
#
loop_
_entity_poly.entity_id
_entity_poly.type
_entity_poly.pdbx_seq_one_letter_code
_entity_poly.pdbx_strand_id
1 'polypeptide(L)'
;FLRVSWVVGQSGIILALVTVLLGNLVTTLTTLSMSAVATNGRIQAGGVYYMISRSLGPEFGGSIGLMFTLANSIAAATYIIGFCDSLQDLLKDYADGAQIVDGAVNDTRIVGTITLIAVLALAIVGMDWVTRVQMALLFLLIGSQIDFVVGAFMGPLDDEQESQGFLGFNGDVFSDNVGPDYRDNDGMSQNFFSVFGVFFTAVTGIVAGANLSGDLKDPAQAIPKGTLLAIITTCITYIIYPIMIGAAALRDASGNTTLYQQFKDLPYWENPAFTNCSTTGYVDDLGNPVCEYGLQN
;
A
#
# COMPACT_ATOMS: atom_id res chain seq x y z
N PHE A 1 2.38 2.53 -2.06
CA PHE A 1 3.34 2.15 -3.11
C PHE A 1 2.93 0.83 -3.75
N LEU A 2 3.16 -0.33 -3.12
CA LEU A 2 3.02 -1.63 -3.80
C LEU A 2 1.62 -2.01 -4.32
N ARG A 3 0.54 -1.69 -3.60
CA ARG A 3 -0.80 -2.29 -3.91
C ARG A 3 -1.87 -1.30 -4.36
N VAL A 4 -1.57 0.01 -4.39
CA VAL A 4 -2.58 1.02 -4.80
C VAL A 4 -2.83 0.96 -6.31
N SER A 5 -1.77 0.74 -7.11
CA SER A 5 -1.88 0.48 -8.54
C SER A 5 -2.78 -0.73 -8.82
N TRP A 6 -2.51 -1.84 -8.14
CA TRP A 6 -3.31 -3.07 -8.23
C TRP A 6 -4.79 -2.87 -7.88
N VAL A 7 -5.09 -2.13 -6.81
CA VAL A 7 -6.48 -1.79 -6.44
C VAL A 7 -7.18 -1.04 -7.58
N VAL A 8 -6.50 -0.09 -8.23
CA VAL A 8 -7.04 0.66 -9.37
C VAL A 8 -7.18 -0.24 -10.61
N GLY A 9 -6.21 -1.11 -10.88
CA GLY A 9 -6.24 -2.04 -12.01
C GLY A 9 -7.43 -3.01 -11.96
N GLN A 10 -7.73 -3.55 -10.77
CA GLN A 10 -8.82 -4.52 -10.57
C GLN A 10 -10.20 -3.85 -10.47
N SER A 11 -10.33 -2.84 -9.60
CA SER A 11 -11.63 -2.24 -9.30
C SER A 11 -12.01 -1.07 -10.21
N GLY A 12 -11.05 -0.52 -10.97
CA GLY A 12 -11.22 0.72 -11.70
C GLY A 12 -11.23 1.95 -10.77
N ILE A 13 -11.14 3.14 -11.37
CA ILE A 13 -10.98 4.40 -10.62
C ILE A 13 -12.17 4.65 -9.68
N ILE A 14 -13.42 4.43 -10.15
CA ILE A 14 -14.61 4.75 -9.35
C ILE A 14 -14.72 3.84 -8.12
N LEU A 15 -14.60 2.51 -8.30
CA LEU A 15 -14.74 1.60 -7.16
C LEU A 15 -13.51 1.61 -6.24
N ALA A 16 -12.32 1.96 -6.76
CA ALA A 16 -11.16 2.26 -5.92
C ALA A 16 -11.43 3.46 -5.02
N LEU A 17 -12.01 4.55 -5.54
CA LEU A 17 -12.40 5.70 -4.73
C LEU A 17 -13.49 5.35 -3.71
N VAL A 18 -14.48 4.53 -4.08
CA VAL A 18 -15.49 4.04 -3.13
C VAL A 18 -14.83 3.23 -2.00
N THR A 19 -13.85 2.39 -2.32
CA THR A 19 -13.06 1.61 -1.36
C THR A 19 -12.31 2.52 -0.38
N VAL A 20 -11.67 3.58 -0.89
CA VAL A 20 -10.99 4.60 -0.08
C VAL A 20 -11.99 5.31 0.85
N LEU A 21 -13.13 5.74 0.33
CA LEU A 21 -14.15 6.46 1.11
C LEU A 21 -14.77 5.58 2.19
N LEU A 22 -15.05 4.31 1.90
CA LEU A 22 -15.57 3.36 2.89
C LEU A 22 -14.54 3.09 3.99
N GLY A 23 -13.27 2.86 3.64
CA GLY A 23 -12.19 2.68 4.61
C GLY A 23 -12.02 3.91 5.51
N ASN A 24 -12.06 5.11 4.92
CA ASN A 24 -11.98 6.37 5.67
C ASN A 24 -13.20 6.63 6.55
N LEU A 25 -14.40 6.23 6.13
CA LEU A 25 -15.60 6.31 6.97
C LEU A 25 -15.45 5.45 8.23
N VAL A 26 -15.02 4.19 8.07
CA VAL A 26 -14.83 3.26 9.19
C VAL A 26 -13.77 3.79 10.16
N THR A 27 -12.62 4.25 9.66
CA THR A 27 -11.53 4.76 10.49
C THR A 27 -11.87 6.08 11.18
N THR A 28 -12.63 6.96 10.51
CA THR A 28 -13.11 8.21 11.11
C THR A 28 -14.09 7.94 12.25
N LEU A 29 -15.08 7.07 12.06
CA LEU A 29 -16.02 6.68 13.11
C LEU A 29 -15.31 6.04 14.31
N THR A 30 -14.32 5.19 14.03
CA THR A 30 -13.49 4.56 15.07
C THR A 30 -12.65 5.60 15.82
N THR A 31 -12.11 6.59 15.11
CA THR A 31 -11.32 7.67 15.71
C THR A 31 -12.15 8.62 16.55
N LEU A 32 -13.39 8.92 16.14
CA LEU A 32 -14.32 9.69 16.97
C LEU A 32 -14.65 8.96 18.28
N SER A 33 -14.86 7.65 18.20
CA SER A 33 -15.07 6.79 19.37
C SER A 33 -13.84 6.77 20.29
N MET A 34 -12.65 6.61 19.71
CA MET A 34 -11.38 6.68 20.45
C MET A 34 -11.16 8.05 21.08
N SER A 35 -11.51 9.14 20.37
CA SER A 35 -11.37 10.50 20.88
C SER A 35 -12.25 10.72 22.10
N ALA A 36 -13.49 10.23 22.08
CA ALA A 36 -14.37 10.26 23.24
C ALA A 36 -13.76 9.50 24.44
N VAL A 37 -13.21 8.31 24.21
CA VAL A 37 -12.49 7.52 25.24
C VAL A 37 -11.27 8.26 25.79
N ALA A 38 -10.48 8.90 24.92
CA ALA A 38 -9.30 9.67 25.30
C ALA A 38 -9.66 10.91 26.13
N THR A 39 -10.78 11.57 25.83
CA THR A 39 -11.24 12.74 26.61
C THR A 39 -11.91 12.37 27.93
N ASN A 40 -12.18 11.09 28.18
CA ASN A 40 -12.88 10.63 29.38
C ASN A 40 -11.90 10.12 30.44
N GLY A 41 -11.59 10.97 31.42
CA GLY A 41 -10.74 10.65 32.57
C GLY A 41 -9.29 11.12 32.45
N ARG A 42 -8.45 10.70 33.40
CA ARG A 42 -7.01 11.03 33.38
C ARG A 42 -6.25 9.99 32.57
N ILE A 43 -5.88 10.35 31.34
CA ILE A 43 -4.94 9.53 30.54
C ILE A 43 -3.59 9.55 31.27
N GLN A 44 -3.16 8.38 31.71
CA GLN A 44 -1.79 8.16 32.23
C GLN A 44 -0.95 7.48 31.14
N ALA A 45 0.34 7.30 31.40
CA ALA A 45 1.33 6.72 30.49
C ALA A 45 1.16 5.21 30.26
N GLY A 46 -0.01 4.76 29.79
CA GLY A 46 -0.33 3.34 29.58
C GLY A 46 -0.78 2.96 28.16
N GLY A 47 -0.74 3.90 27.21
CA GLY A 47 -1.11 3.63 25.82
C GLY A 47 -2.59 3.30 25.62
N VAL A 48 -2.92 2.69 24.47
CA VAL A 48 -4.31 2.41 24.05
C VAL A 48 -5.02 1.44 24.99
N TYR A 49 -4.36 0.35 25.38
CA TYR A 49 -4.98 -0.65 26.27
C TYR A 49 -5.39 -0.06 27.62
N TYR A 50 -4.52 0.76 28.22
CA TYR A 50 -4.82 1.44 29.48
C TYR A 50 -5.99 2.41 29.36
N MET A 51 -6.04 3.19 28.27
CA MET A 51 -7.14 4.11 28.02
C MET A 51 -8.48 3.38 27.87
N ILE A 52 -8.51 2.28 27.12
CA ILE A 52 -9.73 1.51 26.87
C ILE A 52 -10.21 0.79 28.14
N SER A 53 -9.31 0.08 28.83
CA SER A 53 -9.66 -0.73 30.01
C SER A 53 -10.20 0.09 31.18
N ARG A 54 -9.77 1.35 31.33
CA ARG A 54 -10.31 2.26 32.36
C ARG A 54 -11.63 2.91 31.97
N SER A 55 -11.82 3.24 30.69
CA SER A 55 -13.03 3.93 30.25
C SER A 55 -14.19 2.98 29.97
N LEU A 56 -13.92 1.76 29.48
CA LEU A 56 -14.94 0.75 29.13
C LEU A 56 -15.01 -0.43 30.10
N GLY A 57 -14.06 -0.54 31.02
CA GLY A 57 -13.97 -1.64 31.97
C GLY A 57 -13.06 -2.79 31.51
N PRO A 58 -12.69 -3.68 32.44
CA PRO A 58 -11.67 -4.70 32.21
C PRO A 58 -12.08 -5.78 31.20
N GLU A 59 -13.38 -6.10 31.11
CA GLU A 59 -13.91 -7.11 30.17
C GLU A 59 -13.71 -6.66 28.72
N PHE A 60 -14.18 -5.46 28.38
CA PHE A 60 -13.97 -4.86 27.06
C PHE A 60 -12.50 -4.59 26.78
N GLY A 61 -11.76 -4.06 27.76
CA GLY A 61 -10.32 -3.81 27.63
C GLY A 61 -9.52 -5.06 27.29
N GLY A 62 -9.78 -6.17 28.00
CA GLY A 62 -9.12 -7.46 27.79
C GLY A 62 -9.38 -8.04 26.40
N SER A 63 -10.65 -8.12 25.99
CA SER A 63 -11.02 -8.66 24.68
C SER A 63 -10.47 -7.83 23.52
N ILE A 64 -10.62 -6.50 23.58
CA ILE A 64 -10.09 -5.60 22.54
C ILE A 64 -8.56 -5.66 22.51
N GLY A 65 -7.90 -5.69 23.67
CA GLY A 65 -6.44 -5.77 23.78
C GLY A 65 -5.84 -7.03 23.15
N LEU A 66 -6.47 -8.19 23.35
CA LEU A 66 -6.05 -9.45 22.74
C LEU A 66 -6.17 -9.41 21.21
N MET A 67 -7.34 -8.98 20.70
CA MET A 67 -7.55 -8.82 19.26
C MET A 67 -6.55 -7.85 18.64
N PHE A 68 -6.29 -6.74 19.33
CA PHE A 68 -5.35 -5.73 18.88
C PHE A 68 -3.90 -6.23 18.82
N THR A 69 -3.48 -7.00 19.82
CA THR A 69 -2.13 -7.59 19.85
C THR A 69 -1.93 -8.59 18.70
N LEU A 70 -2.93 -9.43 18.45
CA LEU A 70 -2.90 -10.37 17.33
C LEU A 70 -2.86 -9.62 15.98
N ALA A 71 -3.71 -8.61 15.81
CA ALA A 71 -3.75 -7.80 14.59
C ALA A 71 -2.41 -7.12 14.31
N ASN A 72 -1.76 -6.51 15.31
CA ASN A 72 -0.45 -5.88 15.14
C ASN A 72 0.66 -6.91 14.83
N SER A 73 0.56 -8.11 15.39
CA SER A 73 1.53 -9.18 15.13
C SER A 73 1.45 -9.64 13.67
N ILE A 74 0.24 -9.78 13.13
CA ILE A 74 0.01 -10.10 11.73
C ILE A 74 0.46 -8.94 10.83
N ALA A 75 0.14 -7.69 11.20
CA ALA A 75 0.55 -6.51 10.44
C ALA A 75 2.07 -6.39 10.33
N ALA A 76 2.81 -6.68 11.40
CA ALA A 76 4.27 -6.69 11.37
C ALA A 76 4.81 -7.71 10.35
N ALA A 77 4.21 -8.91 10.28
CA ALA A 77 4.56 -9.89 9.26
C ALA A 77 4.24 -9.39 7.84
N THR A 78 3.07 -8.78 7.63
CA THR A 78 2.68 -8.21 6.33
C THR A 78 3.64 -7.12 5.85
N TYR A 79 4.10 -6.23 6.74
CA TYR A 79 5.07 -5.19 6.37
C TYR A 79 6.44 -5.77 6.00
N ILE A 80 6.89 -6.83 6.68
CA ILE A 80 8.13 -7.53 6.34
C ILE A 80 8.03 -8.22 4.99
N ILE A 81 6.89 -8.86 4.69
CA ILE A 81 6.66 -9.49 3.37
C ILE A 81 6.73 -8.42 2.27
N GLY A 82 6.02 -7.30 2.42
CA GLY A 82 6.09 -6.21 1.43
C GLY A 82 7.49 -5.63 1.25
N PHE A 83 8.29 -5.56 2.31
CA PHE A 83 9.71 -5.20 2.20
C PHE A 83 10.52 -6.23 1.40
N CYS A 84 10.29 -7.53 1.65
CA CYS A 84 10.98 -8.60 0.95
C CYS A 84 10.64 -8.61 -0.55
N ASP A 85 9.37 -8.42 -0.90
CA ASP A 85 8.93 -8.33 -2.29
C ASP A 85 9.64 -7.15 -3.00
N SER A 86 9.60 -5.96 -2.38
CA SER A 86 10.29 -4.76 -2.92
C SER A 86 11.80 -4.96 -3.07
N LEU A 87 12.43 -5.70 -2.14
CA LEU A 87 13.86 -5.99 -2.20
C LEU A 87 14.19 -6.97 -3.33
N GLN A 88 13.34 -7.97 -3.55
CA GLN A 88 13.53 -8.92 -4.64
C GLN A 88 13.37 -8.26 -6.00
N ASP A 89 12.38 -7.39 -6.17
CA ASP A 89 12.20 -6.62 -7.40
C ASP A 89 13.45 -5.77 -7.67
N LEU A 90 13.98 -5.08 -6.65
CA LEU A 90 15.21 -4.30 -6.78
C LEU A 90 16.43 -5.16 -7.12
N LEU A 91 16.54 -6.37 -6.57
CA LEU A 91 17.63 -7.29 -6.89
C LEU A 91 17.54 -7.83 -8.33
N LYS A 92 16.32 -8.11 -8.81
CA LYS A 92 16.08 -8.56 -10.19
C LYS A 92 16.45 -7.46 -11.19
N ASP A 93 16.00 -6.24 -10.95
CA ASP A 93 16.14 -5.14 -11.90
C ASP A 93 17.53 -4.52 -11.92
N TYR A 94 18.18 -4.38 -10.75
CA TYR A 94 19.42 -3.59 -10.63
C TYR A 94 20.68 -4.40 -10.29
N ALA A 95 20.56 -5.69 -9.96
CA ALA A 95 21.70 -6.54 -9.60
C ALA A 95 21.89 -7.73 -10.54
N ASP A 96 21.74 -7.52 -11.86
CA ASP A 96 21.96 -8.53 -12.92
C ASP A 96 21.18 -9.84 -12.69
N GLY A 97 19.95 -9.75 -12.16
CA GLY A 97 19.15 -10.93 -11.85
C GLY A 97 19.71 -11.77 -10.70
N ALA A 98 20.43 -11.16 -9.75
CA ALA A 98 20.94 -11.84 -8.57
C ALA A 98 19.79 -12.46 -7.76
N GLN A 99 19.63 -13.77 -7.88
CA GLN A 99 18.72 -14.57 -7.08
C GLN A 99 19.47 -15.10 -5.85
N ILE A 100 18.83 -15.08 -4.68
CA ILE A 100 19.48 -15.59 -3.46
C ILE A 100 19.49 -17.12 -3.52
N VAL A 101 18.32 -17.73 -3.76
CA VAL A 101 18.15 -19.17 -3.94
C VAL A 101 17.34 -19.49 -5.19
N ASP A 102 16.11 -19.01 -5.27
CA ASP A 102 15.17 -19.31 -6.36
C ASP A 102 14.49 -18.07 -6.98
N GLY A 103 14.71 -16.88 -6.41
CA GLY A 103 14.07 -15.64 -6.86
C GLY A 103 12.55 -15.60 -6.63
N ALA A 104 12.04 -16.48 -5.77
CA ALA A 104 10.62 -16.72 -5.55
C ALA A 104 10.28 -16.79 -4.04
N VAL A 105 9.29 -17.60 -3.68
CA VAL A 105 8.72 -17.67 -2.32
C VAL A 105 9.75 -18.05 -1.26
N ASN A 106 10.77 -18.84 -1.59
CA ASN A 106 11.77 -19.26 -0.62
C ASN A 106 12.71 -18.10 -0.23
N ASP A 107 13.06 -17.24 -1.18
CA ASP A 107 13.84 -16.03 -0.92
C ASP A 107 13.08 -15.09 0.03
N THR A 108 11.75 -14.95 -0.15
CA THR A 108 10.89 -14.14 0.74
C THR A 108 10.91 -14.69 2.16
N ARG A 109 10.90 -16.02 2.32
CA ARG A 109 10.93 -16.68 3.64
C ARG A 109 12.27 -16.46 4.35
N ILE A 110 13.38 -16.58 3.65
CA ILE A 110 14.72 -16.43 4.22
C ILE A 110 14.96 -14.97 4.64
N VAL A 111 14.80 -14.04 3.70
CA VAL A 111 14.99 -12.60 3.95
C VAL A 111 14.02 -12.11 5.02
N GLY A 112 12.76 -12.55 4.96
CA GLY A 112 11.74 -12.19 5.94
C GLY A 112 12.08 -12.65 7.35
N THR A 113 12.58 -13.88 7.51
CA THR A 113 13.00 -14.41 8.82
C THR A 113 14.20 -13.63 9.38
N ILE A 114 15.20 -13.34 8.56
CA ILE A 114 16.38 -12.55 8.96
C ILE A 114 15.95 -11.14 9.38
N THR A 115 15.10 -10.50 8.57
CA THR A 115 14.58 -9.15 8.83
C THR A 115 13.77 -9.12 10.12
N LEU A 116 12.93 -10.11 10.38
CA LEU A 116 12.17 -10.23 11.62
C LEU A 116 13.08 -10.33 12.85
N ILE A 117 14.12 -11.17 12.81
CA ILE A 117 15.09 -11.31 13.90
C ILE A 117 15.84 -9.99 14.13
N ALA A 118 16.23 -9.29 13.05
CA ALA A 118 16.91 -8.00 13.14
C ALA A 118 16.00 -6.92 13.76
N VAL A 119 14.76 -6.80 13.30
CA VAL A 119 13.78 -5.85 13.87
C VAL A 119 13.47 -6.19 15.32
N LEU A 120 13.36 -7.47 15.68
CA LEU A 120 13.20 -7.90 17.07
C LEU A 120 14.39 -7.50 17.94
N ALA A 121 15.62 -7.70 17.45
CA ALA A 121 16.82 -7.27 18.16
C ALA A 121 16.84 -5.74 18.37
N LEU A 122 16.46 -4.96 17.35
CA LEU A 122 16.34 -3.51 17.46
C LEU A 122 15.27 -3.09 18.48
N ALA A 123 14.13 -3.78 18.49
CA ALA A 123 13.05 -3.52 19.46
C ALA A 123 13.50 -3.75 20.92
N ILE A 124 14.42 -4.71 21.16
CA ILE A 124 14.97 -4.99 22.49
C ILE A 124 15.98 -3.93 22.94
N VAL A 125 16.78 -3.38 22.02
CA VAL A 125 17.87 -2.43 22.36
C VAL A 125 17.33 -1.08 22.87
N GLY A 126 16.14 -0.64 22.42
CA GLY A 126 15.43 0.48 23.04
C GLY A 126 14.72 1.42 22.05
N MET A 127 13.58 1.98 22.47
CA MET A 127 12.68 2.78 21.61
C MET A 127 13.16 4.22 21.37
N ASP A 128 14.05 4.76 22.20
CA ASP A 128 14.50 6.17 22.09
C ASP A 128 15.30 6.47 20.81
N TRP A 129 15.92 5.46 20.21
CA TRP A 129 16.59 5.62 18.93
C TRP A 129 15.58 5.52 17.77
N VAL A 130 14.60 4.62 17.89
CA VAL A 130 13.54 4.41 16.90
C VAL A 130 12.71 5.69 16.69
N THR A 131 12.31 6.37 17.77
CA THR A 131 11.52 7.61 17.68
C THR A 131 12.27 8.75 16.97
N ARG A 132 13.60 8.81 17.09
CA ARG A 132 14.44 9.77 16.37
C ARG A 132 14.55 9.42 14.89
N VAL A 133 14.74 8.15 14.56
CA VAL A 133 14.81 7.66 13.17
C VAL A 133 13.46 7.80 12.46
N GLN A 134 12.35 7.60 13.16
CA GLN A 134 10.99 7.75 12.62
C GLN A 134 10.76 9.12 11.97
N MET A 135 11.29 10.19 12.55
CA MET A 135 11.18 11.53 11.97
C MET A 135 11.94 11.64 10.63
N ALA A 136 13.12 11.03 10.52
CA ALA A 136 13.86 10.98 9.26
C ALA A 136 13.11 10.14 8.21
N LEU A 137 12.55 9.00 8.60
CA LEU A 137 11.74 8.15 7.73
C LEU A 137 10.49 8.87 7.23
N LEU A 138 9.86 9.71 8.06
CA LEU A 138 8.71 10.52 7.65
C LEU A 138 9.09 11.51 6.54
N PHE A 139 10.23 12.20 6.64
CA PHE A 139 10.69 13.11 5.59
C PHE A 139 11.02 12.37 4.30
N LEU A 140 11.65 11.20 4.40
CA LEU A 140 11.91 10.34 3.24
C LEU A 140 10.60 9.91 2.57
N LEU A 141 9.59 9.51 3.36
CA LEU A 141 8.28 9.12 2.86
C LEU A 141 7.52 10.27 2.17
N ILE A 142 7.62 11.50 2.71
CA ILE A 142 7.04 12.68 2.06
C ILE A 142 7.81 12.99 0.77
N GLY A 143 9.14 12.88 0.80
CA GLY A 143 9.99 13.06 -0.38
C GLY A 143 9.63 12.11 -1.52
N SER A 144 9.45 10.81 -1.23
CA SER A 144 9.06 9.81 -2.24
C SER A 144 7.65 10.02 -2.78
N GLN A 145 6.73 10.58 -1.97
CA GLN A 145 5.41 10.96 -2.44
C GLN A 145 5.45 12.17 -3.38
N ILE A 146 6.26 13.18 -3.06
CA ILE A 146 6.45 14.34 -3.95
C ILE A 146 7.10 13.88 -5.26
N ASP A 147 8.12 13.03 -5.18
CA ASP A 147 8.79 12.44 -6.34
C ASP A 147 7.82 11.70 -7.26
N PHE A 148 6.96 10.84 -6.70
CA PHE A 148 5.89 10.18 -7.44
C PHE A 148 4.96 11.17 -8.14
N VAL A 149 4.53 12.23 -7.45
CA VAL A 149 3.63 13.24 -8.02
C VAL A 149 4.30 13.99 -9.15
N VAL A 150 5.55 14.42 -8.98
CA VAL A 150 6.33 15.11 -10.01
C VAL A 150 6.56 14.21 -11.22
N GLY A 151 6.95 12.95 -11.00
CA GLY A 151 7.14 11.96 -12.07
C GLY A 151 5.87 11.73 -12.89
N ALA A 152 4.71 11.63 -12.23
CA ALA A 152 3.43 11.50 -12.92
C ALA A 152 3.09 12.70 -13.83
N PHE A 153 3.45 13.93 -13.43
CA PHE A 153 3.27 15.13 -14.25
C PHE A 153 4.31 15.29 -15.36
N MET A 154 5.53 14.80 -15.16
CA MET A 154 6.56 14.83 -16.21
C MET A 154 6.22 13.88 -17.36
N GLY A 155 5.53 12.78 -17.07
CA GLY A 155 5.22 11.75 -18.06
C GLY A 155 6.43 10.86 -18.38
N PRO A 156 6.27 9.89 -19.30
CA PRO A 156 7.35 8.98 -19.67
C PRO A 156 8.48 9.73 -20.38
N LEU A 157 9.72 9.42 -20.01
CA LEU A 157 10.93 10.01 -20.61
C LEU A 157 11.58 9.09 -21.64
N ASP A 158 11.44 7.78 -21.44
CA ASP A 158 12.08 6.74 -22.25
C ASP A 158 11.03 5.79 -22.85
N ASP A 159 11.34 5.23 -24.02
CA ASP A 159 10.50 4.22 -24.69
C ASP A 159 10.27 2.97 -23.81
N GLU A 160 11.17 2.70 -22.86
CA GLU A 160 11.04 1.61 -21.89
C GLU A 160 9.86 1.84 -20.96
N GLN A 161 9.72 3.03 -20.39
CA GLN A 161 8.61 3.40 -19.51
C GLN A 161 7.26 3.35 -20.26
N GLU A 162 7.25 3.80 -21.52
CA GLU A 162 6.07 3.69 -22.38
C GLU A 162 5.71 2.22 -22.62
N SER A 163 6.70 1.37 -22.92
CA SER A 163 6.48 -0.07 -23.16
C SER A 163 6.02 -0.84 -21.92
N GLN A 164 6.36 -0.35 -20.72
CA GLN A 164 5.88 -0.85 -19.42
C GLN A 164 4.49 -0.33 -19.05
N GLY A 165 3.86 0.48 -19.91
CA GLY A 165 2.47 0.91 -19.78
C GLY A 165 2.27 2.25 -19.11
N PHE A 166 3.32 3.03 -18.86
CA PHE A 166 3.22 4.41 -18.40
C PHE A 166 3.18 5.36 -19.59
N LEU A 167 2.00 5.88 -19.93
CA LEU A 167 1.78 6.76 -21.09
C LEU A 167 1.67 8.25 -20.69
N GLY A 168 1.76 8.55 -19.39
CA GLY A 168 1.44 9.88 -18.87
C GLY A 168 -0.07 10.16 -18.93
N PHE A 169 -0.49 11.34 -18.46
CA PHE A 169 -1.91 11.68 -18.34
C PHE A 169 -2.63 11.70 -19.70
N ASN A 170 -3.49 10.69 -19.92
CA ASN A 170 -4.27 10.53 -21.14
C ASN A 170 -5.77 10.33 -20.79
N GLY A 171 -6.64 11.09 -21.47
CA GLY A 171 -8.09 11.02 -21.28
C GLY A 171 -8.71 9.68 -21.70
N ASP A 172 -8.14 9.04 -22.72
CA ASP A 172 -8.62 7.74 -23.21
C ASP A 172 -8.29 6.65 -22.19
N VAL A 173 -7.04 6.61 -21.71
CA VAL A 173 -6.59 5.70 -20.63
C VAL A 173 -7.43 5.90 -19.36
N PHE A 174 -7.70 7.16 -19.00
CA PHE A 174 -8.59 7.45 -17.87
C PHE A 174 -9.96 6.82 -18.08
N SER A 175 -10.57 6.99 -19.26
CA SER A 175 -11.91 6.47 -19.56
C SER A 175 -11.98 4.95 -19.55
N ASP A 176 -10.94 4.27 -20.03
CA ASP A 176 -10.83 2.81 -19.99
C ASP A 176 -10.66 2.29 -18.57
N ASN A 177 -9.94 3.03 -17.72
CA ASN A 177 -9.72 2.67 -16.33
C ASN A 177 -10.88 3.01 -15.38
N VAL A 178 -11.96 3.65 -15.85
CA VAL A 178 -13.10 4.04 -15.00
C VAL A 178 -13.82 2.82 -14.41
N GLY A 179 -14.10 1.81 -15.23
CA GLY A 179 -14.89 0.63 -14.85
C GLY A 179 -14.05 -0.49 -14.24
N PRO A 180 -14.62 -1.41 -13.44
CA PRO A 180 -13.87 -2.56 -12.92
C PRO A 180 -13.50 -3.58 -14.01
N ASP A 181 -12.41 -4.29 -13.79
CA ASP A 181 -12.00 -5.49 -14.52
C ASP A 181 -11.35 -6.44 -13.52
N TYR A 182 -12.19 -7.16 -12.78
CA TYR A 182 -11.74 -8.12 -11.79
C TYR A 182 -11.24 -9.37 -12.51
N ARG A 183 -9.96 -9.68 -12.33
CA ARG A 183 -9.30 -10.87 -12.88
C ARG A 183 -8.92 -11.83 -11.76
N ASP A 184 -8.68 -13.08 -12.12
CA ASP A 184 -8.17 -14.06 -11.19
C ASP A 184 -6.67 -13.78 -10.94
N ASN A 185 -6.26 -13.80 -9.67
CA ASN A 185 -4.87 -13.61 -9.25
C ASN A 185 -4.59 -14.53 -8.05
N ASP A 186 -3.44 -15.22 -8.05
CA ASP A 186 -3.05 -16.21 -7.04
C ASP A 186 -4.12 -17.31 -6.80
N GLY A 187 -4.72 -17.81 -7.89
CA GLY A 187 -5.79 -18.83 -7.84
C GLY A 187 -7.10 -18.38 -7.19
N MET A 188 -7.29 -17.08 -6.92
CA MET A 188 -8.52 -16.52 -6.37
C MET A 188 -9.17 -15.52 -7.32
N SER A 189 -10.46 -15.70 -7.56
CA SER A 189 -11.24 -14.73 -8.31
C SER A 189 -11.48 -13.47 -7.50
N GLN A 190 -10.97 -12.36 -8.00
CA GLN A 190 -11.06 -11.09 -7.32
C GLN A 190 -12.48 -10.52 -7.46
N ASN A 191 -12.89 -9.81 -6.43
CA ASN A 191 -14.13 -9.07 -6.38
C ASN A 191 -13.96 -7.83 -5.51
N PHE A 192 -14.99 -6.98 -5.47
CA PHE A 192 -14.97 -5.74 -4.69
C PHE A 192 -14.52 -5.94 -3.23
N PHE A 193 -15.02 -6.96 -2.54
CA PHE A 193 -14.71 -7.18 -1.12
C PHE A 193 -13.30 -7.72 -0.89
N SER A 194 -12.77 -8.54 -1.79
CA SER A 194 -11.38 -9.00 -1.73
C SER A 194 -10.40 -7.84 -1.91
N VAL A 195 -10.62 -6.98 -2.92
CA VAL A 195 -9.81 -5.78 -3.17
C VAL A 195 -9.94 -4.79 -2.01
N PHE A 196 -11.16 -4.61 -1.48
CA PHE A 196 -11.40 -3.82 -0.27
C PHE A 196 -10.60 -4.36 0.92
N GLY A 197 -10.55 -5.69 1.12
CA GLY A 197 -9.80 -6.32 2.21
C GLY A 197 -8.30 -6.03 2.13
N VAL A 198 -7.70 -6.12 0.94
CA VAL A 198 -6.30 -5.76 0.70
C VAL A 198 -6.06 -4.28 1.00
N PHE A 199 -6.90 -3.40 0.45
CA PHE A 199 -6.77 -1.95 0.67
C PHE A 199 -7.00 -1.56 2.13
N PHE A 200 -7.92 -2.24 2.84
CA PHE A 200 -8.28 -1.88 4.22
C PHE A 200 -7.09 -1.92 5.15
N THR A 201 -6.13 -2.82 4.91
CA THR A 201 -4.87 -2.88 5.67
C THR A 201 -4.08 -1.55 5.62
N ALA A 202 -4.18 -0.81 4.52
CA ALA A 202 -3.48 0.47 4.29
C ALA A 202 -4.07 1.65 5.09
N VAL A 203 -5.34 1.57 5.50
CA VAL A 203 -6.02 2.60 6.31
C VAL A 203 -6.06 2.25 7.81
N THR A 204 -5.56 1.08 8.19
CA THR A 204 -5.39 0.73 9.62
C THR A 204 -4.26 1.55 10.28
N GLY A 205 -4.07 1.38 11.60
CA GLY A 205 -2.97 2.04 12.32
C GLY A 205 -3.31 3.38 13.00
N ILE A 206 -4.58 3.80 13.00
CA ILE A 206 -5.06 5.05 13.64
C ILE A 206 -4.73 5.18 15.15
N VAL A 207 -4.44 4.05 15.78
CA VAL A 207 -4.08 3.88 17.19
C VAL A 207 -2.62 4.19 17.51
N ALA A 208 -1.76 4.36 16.51
CA ALA A 208 -0.31 4.54 16.73
C ALA A 208 -0.01 5.78 17.59
N GLY A 209 -0.69 6.90 17.33
CA GLY A 209 -0.52 8.13 18.13
C GLY A 209 -1.01 7.97 19.58
N ALA A 210 -2.03 7.14 19.79
CA ALA A 210 -2.57 6.84 21.12
C ALA A 210 -1.67 5.88 21.92
N ASN A 211 -0.83 5.08 21.26
CA ASN A 211 0.16 4.22 21.94
C ASN A 211 1.30 5.02 22.59
N LEU A 212 1.57 6.23 22.10
CA LEU A 212 2.56 7.15 22.66
C LEU A 212 1.95 8.15 23.66
N SER A 213 0.79 7.83 24.24
CA SER A 213 0.06 8.74 25.13
C SER A 213 0.85 9.15 26.38
N GLY A 214 1.82 8.35 26.83
CA GLY A 214 2.69 8.68 27.95
C GLY A 214 3.72 9.78 27.68
N ASP A 215 4.06 9.99 26.41
CA ASP A 215 5.08 10.94 25.99
C ASP A 215 4.48 12.30 25.58
N LEU A 216 3.15 12.39 25.55
CA LEU A 216 2.42 13.59 25.18
C LEU A 216 2.20 14.52 26.38
N LYS A 217 2.46 15.81 26.17
CA LYS A 217 2.22 16.85 27.18
C LYS A 217 0.74 16.97 27.59
N ASP A 218 -0.17 16.88 26.62
CA ASP A 218 -1.63 16.85 26.84
C ASP A 218 -2.26 15.81 25.90
N PRO A 219 -2.36 14.54 26.33
CA PRO A 219 -2.88 13.46 25.51
C PRO A 219 -4.35 13.65 25.11
N ALA A 220 -5.17 14.24 26.00
CA ALA A 220 -6.61 14.38 25.79
C ALA A 220 -6.94 15.34 24.63
N GLN A 221 -6.10 16.35 24.41
CA GLN A 221 -6.23 17.25 23.26
C GLN A 221 -5.43 16.80 22.04
N ALA A 222 -4.23 16.22 22.25
CA ALA A 222 -3.32 15.88 21.17
C ALA A 222 -3.79 14.66 20.36
N ILE A 223 -4.31 13.61 21.01
CA ILE A 223 -4.74 12.38 20.33
C ILE A 223 -5.89 12.68 19.33
N PRO A 224 -7.01 13.33 19.71
CA PRO A 224 -8.09 13.58 18.77
C PRO A 224 -7.67 14.43 17.57
N LYS A 225 -6.95 15.53 17.84
CA LYS A 225 -6.52 16.47 16.78
C LYS A 225 -5.50 15.81 15.84
N GLY A 226 -4.51 15.11 16.40
CA GLY A 226 -3.47 14.45 15.63
C GLY A 226 -4.03 13.33 14.75
N THR A 227 -4.84 12.43 15.32
CA THR A 227 -5.38 11.30 14.56
C THR A 227 -6.38 11.73 13.49
N LEU A 228 -7.28 12.68 13.78
CA LEU A 228 -8.22 13.17 12.76
C LEU A 228 -7.52 13.91 11.63
N LEU A 229 -6.53 14.75 11.94
CA LEU A 229 -5.76 15.46 10.92
C LEU A 229 -4.92 14.49 10.08
N ALA A 230 -4.36 13.45 10.69
CA ALA A 230 -3.66 12.39 9.97
C ALA A 230 -4.59 11.66 9.00
N ILE A 231 -5.81 11.27 9.42
CA ILE A 231 -6.80 10.62 8.55
C ILE A 231 -7.20 11.52 7.39
N ILE A 232 -7.44 12.82 7.63
CA ILE A 232 -7.78 13.75 6.55
C ILE A 232 -6.63 13.86 5.55
N THR A 233 -5.40 13.98 6.04
CA THR A 233 -4.21 14.10 5.20
C THR A 233 -4.01 12.85 4.34
N THR A 234 -4.08 11.66 4.94
CA THR A 234 -3.94 10.40 4.20
C THR A 234 -5.10 10.16 3.25
N CYS A 235 -6.33 10.51 3.64
CA CYS A 235 -7.52 10.45 2.77
C CYS A 235 -7.32 11.26 1.49
N ILE A 236 -6.80 12.49 1.59
CA ILE A 236 -6.50 13.32 0.42
C ILE A 236 -5.51 12.60 -0.51
N THR A 237 -4.41 12.07 0.04
CA THR A 237 -3.41 11.35 -0.78
C THR A 237 -4.00 10.09 -1.42
N TYR A 238 -4.82 9.34 -0.70
CA TYR A 238 -5.48 8.13 -1.21
C TYR A 238 -6.65 8.40 -2.17
N ILE A 239 -7.11 9.64 -2.30
CA ILE A 239 -8.03 10.04 -3.38
C ILE A 239 -7.24 10.45 -4.62
N ILE A 240 -6.17 11.22 -4.43
CA ILE A 240 -5.37 11.77 -5.53
C ILE A 240 -4.61 10.66 -6.27
N TYR A 241 -3.92 9.77 -5.56
CA TYR A 241 -3.05 8.77 -6.21
C TYR A 241 -3.81 7.79 -7.11
N PRO A 242 -4.95 7.21 -6.72
CA PRO A 242 -5.72 6.34 -7.62
C PRO A 242 -6.14 7.02 -8.92
N ILE A 243 -6.54 8.30 -8.85
CA ILE A 243 -6.93 9.09 -10.03
C ILE A 243 -5.71 9.29 -10.92
N MET A 244 -4.57 9.67 -10.35
CA MET A 244 -3.34 9.88 -11.12
C MET A 244 -2.87 8.59 -11.80
N ILE A 245 -2.86 7.48 -11.06
CA ILE A 245 -2.45 6.17 -11.56
C ILE A 245 -3.38 5.72 -12.70
N GLY A 246 -4.70 5.76 -12.48
CA GLY A 246 -5.67 5.35 -13.49
C GLY A 246 -5.72 6.26 -14.72
N ALA A 247 -5.27 7.51 -14.61
CA ALA A 247 -5.16 8.43 -15.74
C ALA A 247 -3.86 8.26 -16.56
N ALA A 248 -2.84 7.62 -15.98
CA ALA A 248 -1.49 7.63 -16.54
C ALA A 248 -0.92 6.26 -16.95
N ALA A 249 -1.48 5.18 -16.41
CA ALA A 249 -0.97 3.83 -16.63
C ALA A 249 -2.04 2.87 -17.17
N LEU A 250 -1.62 2.00 -18.09
CA LEU A 250 -2.43 0.94 -18.66
C LEU A 250 -2.53 -0.25 -17.70
N ARG A 251 -3.61 -1.05 -17.85
CA ARG A 251 -3.81 -2.27 -17.04
C ARG A 251 -2.80 -3.36 -17.33
N ASP A 252 -2.37 -3.41 -18.59
CA ASP A 252 -1.61 -4.49 -19.19
C ASP A 252 -0.53 -3.88 -20.08
N ALA A 253 0.71 -4.32 -19.90
CA ALA A 253 1.83 -3.92 -20.73
C ALA A 253 2.91 -5.00 -20.78
N SER A 254 3.46 -5.24 -21.98
CA SER A 254 4.45 -6.29 -22.21
C SER A 254 5.87 -5.90 -21.79
N GLY A 255 6.21 -4.60 -21.71
CA GLY A 255 7.58 -4.14 -21.47
C GLY A 255 8.54 -4.35 -22.64
N ASN A 256 8.06 -4.86 -23.79
CA ASN A 256 8.92 -5.13 -24.94
C ASN A 256 9.11 -3.87 -25.79
N THR A 257 10.25 -3.19 -25.61
CA THR A 257 10.61 -1.97 -26.33
C THR A 257 10.65 -2.13 -27.84
N THR A 258 11.11 -3.28 -28.36
CA THR A 258 11.17 -3.53 -29.81
C THR A 258 9.79 -3.67 -30.42
N LEU A 259 8.87 -4.35 -29.74
CA LEU A 259 7.48 -4.48 -30.16
C LEU A 259 6.77 -3.13 -30.09
N TYR A 260 7.02 -2.37 -29.02
CA TYR A 260 6.48 -1.03 -28.86
C TYR A 260 6.91 -0.10 -30.02
N GLN A 261 8.21 -0.05 -30.33
CA GLN A 261 8.74 0.79 -31.41
C GLN A 261 8.17 0.43 -32.79
N GLN A 262 7.89 -0.86 -33.05
CA GLN A 262 7.31 -1.30 -34.33
C GLN A 262 5.87 -0.82 -34.53
N PHE A 263 5.11 -0.63 -33.45
CA PHE A 263 3.69 -0.29 -33.48
C PHE A 263 3.39 1.05 -32.80
N LYS A 264 4.40 1.91 -32.63
CA LYS A 264 4.29 3.20 -31.92
C LYS A 264 3.27 4.16 -32.53
N ASP A 265 3.06 4.07 -33.84
CA ASP A 265 2.10 4.91 -34.57
C ASP A 265 0.64 4.46 -34.40
N LEU A 266 0.40 3.26 -33.86
CA LEU A 266 -0.94 2.76 -33.56
C LEU A 266 -1.43 3.33 -32.23
N PRO A 267 -2.75 3.55 -32.07
CA PRO A 267 -3.31 3.85 -30.77
C PRO A 267 -3.08 2.68 -29.80
N TYR A 268 -3.01 2.97 -28.50
CA TYR A 268 -2.59 1.96 -27.51
C TYR A 268 -3.49 0.71 -27.48
N TRP A 269 -4.78 0.85 -27.77
CA TRP A 269 -5.75 -0.26 -27.83
C TRP A 269 -5.58 -1.17 -29.06
N GLU A 270 -4.78 -0.78 -30.06
CA GLU A 270 -4.40 -1.60 -31.21
C GLU A 270 -2.93 -2.02 -31.16
N ASN A 271 -2.15 -1.48 -30.21
CA ASN A 271 -0.73 -1.77 -30.10
C ASN A 271 -0.51 -3.15 -29.44
N PRO A 272 0.12 -4.12 -30.12
CA PRO A 272 0.41 -5.44 -29.56
C PRO A 272 1.27 -5.40 -28.29
N ALA A 273 2.07 -4.35 -28.09
CA ALA A 273 2.86 -4.18 -26.87
C ALA A 273 2.00 -4.02 -25.61
N PHE A 274 0.74 -3.61 -25.75
CA PHE A 274 -0.20 -3.44 -24.64
C PHE A 274 -1.35 -4.45 -24.65
N THR A 275 -1.65 -5.02 -25.82
CA THR A 275 -2.81 -5.91 -26.01
C THR A 275 -2.44 -7.39 -26.12
N ASN A 276 -1.18 -7.72 -26.41
CA ASN A 276 -0.75 -9.10 -26.62
C ASN A 276 0.48 -9.47 -25.77
N CYS A 277 0.21 -10.08 -24.63
CA CYS A 277 1.23 -10.52 -23.69
C CYS A 277 1.67 -11.98 -23.87
N SER A 278 1.29 -12.63 -24.98
CA SER A 278 1.79 -13.97 -25.30
C SER A 278 3.30 -14.05 -25.59
N THR A 279 3.94 -12.90 -25.78
CA THR A 279 5.36 -12.79 -26.17
C THR A 279 6.31 -12.59 -24.96
N THR A 280 5.78 -12.36 -23.76
CA THR A 280 6.58 -12.06 -22.55
C THR A 280 7.11 -13.33 -21.86
N GLY A 281 6.51 -14.49 -22.13
CA GLY A 281 6.84 -15.74 -21.42
C GLY A 281 6.30 -15.81 -19.98
N TYR A 282 5.61 -14.77 -19.51
CA TYR A 282 4.91 -14.76 -18.23
C TYR A 282 3.56 -15.44 -18.36
N VAL A 283 3.25 -16.32 -17.42
CA VAL A 283 1.98 -17.05 -17.38
C VAL A 283 1.34 -16.93 -15.99
N ASP A 284 0.01 -16.89 -15.96
CA ASP A 284 -0.75 -17.04 -14.72
C ASP A 284 -0.60 -18.46 -14.14
N ASP A 285 -1.17 -18.68 -12.95
CA ASP A 285 -1.18 -20.00 -12.28
C ASP A 285 -1.86 -21.11 -13.10
N LEU A 286 -2.61 -20.74 -14.15
CA LEU A 286 -3.33 -21.63 -15.05
C LEU A 286 -2.56 -21.88 -16.36
N GLY A 287 -1.39 -21.25 -16.54
CA GLY A 287 -0.56 -21.35 -17.74
C GLY A 287 -0.99 -20.46 -18.90
N ASN A 288 -1.90 -19.51 -18.69
CA ASN A 288 -2.29 -18.52 -19.70
C ASN A 288 -1.29 -17.37 -19.73
N PRO A 289 -0.95 -16.84 -20.91
CA PRO A 289 -0.02 -15.72 -21.01
C PRO A 289 -0.57 -14.45 -20.36
N VAL A 290 0.21 -13.85 -19.46
CA VAL A 290 -0.09 -12.58 -18.79
C VAL A 290 0.99 -11.55 -19.05
N CYS A 291 0.61 -10.29 -18.91
CA CYS A 291 1.54 -9.17 -19.02
C CYS A 291 2.46 -9.14 -17.81
N GLU A 292 3.72 -8.76 -18.00
CA GLU A 292 4.64 -8.57 -16.88
C GLU A 292 4.39 -7.23 -16.18
N TYR A 293 4.02 -6.20 -16.95
CA TYR A 293 3.78 -4.85 -16.47
C TYR A 293 2.32 -4.44 -16.61
N GLY A 294 1.98 -3.30 -16.02
CA GLY A 294 0.64 -2.71 -16.02
C GLY A 294 0.02 -2.65 -14.62
N LEU A 295 -1.15 -2.04 -14.49
CA LEU A 295 -1.79 -1.86 -13.19
C LEU A 295 -2.25 -3.14 -12.51
N GLN A 296 -2.40 -4.25 -13.23
CA GLN A 296 -2.96 -5.49 -12.66
C GLN A 296 -1.92 -6.51 -12.21
N ASN A 297 -0.64 -6.28 -12.54
CA ASN A 297 0.51 -7.11 -12.18
C ASN A 297 1.41 -6.36 -11.21
#